data_AF-A0A2E4QW17-F1
#
_entry.id   AF-A0A2E4QW17-F1
#
_cell.length_a   1.000
_cell.length_b   1.000
_cell.length_c   1.000
_cell.angle_alpha   90.00
_cell.angle_beta   90.00
_cell.angle_gamma   90.00
#
_symmetry.space_group_name_H-M   'P 1'
#
loop_
_entity.id
_entity.type
_entity.pdbx_description
1 polymer ?
#
loop_
_entity_poly.entity_id
_entity_poly.type
_entity_poly.pdbx_seq_one_letter_code
_entity_poly.pdbx_strand_id
1 'polypeptide(L)'
;MTDTNSALREAILTALSALNDPESGKPLPQTGRLQGLTIRDGGAVGFVIETSDGASEQSETLRKEAESIVSAISGVSRVTAVLTAHNSAPPSQTAKPATTRQHATPAQKPAGQKPVGQKPTGKEQSQDTLPDIGAIVAITSAKGGVGKSTIAANLAVACAELGLRVGLLDADVYGPSTPTMFGTADRKPEPGKNKKIGPIEAHGVKTMSIGYLTDTNAPMVWRGPIATGAMMQMFNDVDWGPLDLLLVDTPPGTGDITLTMVQRAPLTGAVIVSTPQEVALADVRRGVAMFRKTQTPILGLVENMSWFEDPSSGARSYIFGEGGAQKLAETLDIPVLGEIPLQTDIREGGDTGTPSSARNGSTGVIFRALAEKLIARLEVSHGKEPPRIIFE
;
A
#
# COMPACT_ATOMS: atom_id res chain seq x y z
N MET A 1 -16.48 22.19 -24.78
CA MET A 1 -16.53 20.82 -24.19
C MET A 1 -16.76 20.87 -22.69
N THR A 2 -16.17 21.83 -21.97
CA THR A 2 -16.46 22.10 -20.54
C THR A 2 -17.95 22.32 -20.25
N ASP A 3 -18.63 23.08 -21.09
CA ASP A 3 -19.95 23.67 -20.77
C ASP A 3 -21.07 22.63 -20.76
N THR A 4 -21.00 21.65 -21.67
CA THR A 4 -21.97 20.54 -21.77
C THR A 4 -22.00 19.69 -20.50
N ASN A 5 -20.82 19.39 -19.93
CA ASN A 5 -20.72 18.63 -18.68
C ASN A 5 -21.12 19.47 -17.45
N SER A 6 -21.04 20.81 -17.51
CA SER A 6 -21.56 21.69 -16.45
C SER A 6 -23.09 21.71 -16.45
N ALA A 7 -23.72 21.95 -17.61
CA ALA A 7 -25.18 21.94 -17.75
C ALA A 7 -25.79 20.58 -17.38
N LEU A 8 -25.16 19.47 -17.76
CA LEU A 8 -25.60 18.13 -17.36
C LEU A 8 -25.46 17.91 -15.84
N ARG A 9 -24.39 18.43 -15.21
CA ARG A 9 -24.22 18.36 -13.74
C ARG A 9 -25.29 19.14 -12.99
N GLU A 10 -25.65 20.32 -13.47
CA GLU A 10 -26.73 21.13 -12.89
C GLU A 10 -28.10 20.44 -13.03
N ALA A 11 -28.38 19.85 -14.20
CA ALA A 11 -29.59 19.05 -14.41
C ALA A 11 -29.67 17.85 -13.45
N ILE A 12 -28.57 17.12 -13.25
CA ILE A 12 -28.48 15.98 -12.30
C ILE A 12 -28.73 16.44 -10.85
N LEU A 13 -28.10 17.53 -10.41
CA LEU A 13 -28.29 18.05 -9.05
C LEU A 13 -29.71 18.60 -8.83
N THR A 14 -30.31 19.20 -9.86
CA THR A 14 -31.71 19.67 -9.83
C THR A 14 -32.66 18.47 -9.71
N ALA A 15 -32.46 17.42 -10.51
CA ALA A 15 -33.29 16.23 -10.49
C ALA A 15 -33.18 15.46 -9.16
N LEU A 16 -31.96 15.29 -8.62
CA LEU A 16 -31.73 14.69 -7.30
C LEU A 16 -32.29 15.53 -6.14
N SER A 17 -32.53 16.83 -6.34
CA SER A 17 -33.19 17.68 -5.35
C SER A 17 -34.70 17.43 -5.22
N ALA A 18 -35.30 16.62 -6.10
CA ALA A 18 -36.68 16.15 -5.95
C ALA A 18 -36.80 14.98 -4.95
N LEU A 19 -35.69 14.34 -4.57
CA LEU A 19 -35.66 13.25 -3.60
C LEU A 19 -35.33 13.79 -2.20
N ASN A 20 -36.27 13.61 -1.28
CA ASN A 20 -36.03 13.84 0.14
C ASN A 20 -35.31 12.63 0.75
N ASP A 21 -34.26 12.91 1.51
CA ASP A 21 -33.55 11.93 2.31
C ASP A 21 -34.41 11.46 3.51
N PRO A 22 -34.62 10.15 3.72
CA PRO A 22 -35.33 9.61 4.87
C PRO A 22 -34.64 9.81 6.23
N GLU A 23 -33.31 9.93 6.31
CA GLU A 23 -32.60 10.13 7.60
C GLU A 23 -32.62 11.62 8.04
N SER A 24 -32.56 12.57 7.10
CA SER A 24 -32.46 14.01 7.42
C SER A 24 -33.66 14.88 7.00
N GLY A 25 -34.62 14.33 6.26
CA GLY A 25 -35.84 15.02 5.82
C GLY A 25 -35.63 16.14 4.79
N LYS A 26 -34.45 16.21 4.15
CA LYS A 26 -34.04 17.30 3.25
C LYS A 26 -33.74 16.80 1.83
N PRO A 27 -33.76 17.67 0.80
CA PRO A 27 -33.34 17.32 -0.55
C PRO A 27 -31.93 16.71 -0.58
N LEU A 28 -31.76 15.54 -1.19
CA LEU A 28 -30.54 14.72 -1.11
C LEU A 28 -29.21 15.47 -1.34
N PRO A 29 -29.07 16.39 -2.33
CA PRO A 29 -27.84 17.16 -2.53
C PRO A 29 -27.47 18.11 -1.37
N GLN A 30 -28.42 18.48 -0.51
CA GLN A 30 -28.23 19.41 0.61
C GLN A 30 -27.84 18.70 1.92
N THR A 31 -27.76 17.37 1.92
CA THR A 31 -27.51 16.54 3.12
C THR A 31 -26.03 16.30 3.40
N GLY A 32 -25.16 16.59 2.44
CA GLY A 32 -23.74 16.21 2.45
C GLY A 32 -23.46 14.77 2.01
N ARG A 33 -24.48 13.88 2.04
CA ARG A 33 -24.34 12.44 1.79
C ARG A 33 -24.19 12.06 0.31
N LEU A 34 -24.59 12.95 -0.60
CA LEU A 34 -24.41 12.78 -2.04
C LEU A 34 -22.95 13.07 -2.42
N GLN A 35 -22.12 12.04 -2.41
CA GLN A 35 -20.69 12.13 -2.68
C GLN A 35 -20.32 11.65 -4.09
N GLY A 36 -19.12 12.01 -4.54
CA GLY A 36 -18.48 11.38 -5.70
C GLY A 36 -19.15 11.59 -7.06
N LEU A 37 -20.06 12.57 -7.23
CA LEU A 37 -20.76 12.81 -8.49
C LEU A 37 -19.77 13.07 -9.64
N THR A 38 -19.64 12.06 -10.51
CA THR A 38 -18.80 12.02 -11.70
C THR A 38 -19.68 11.90 -12.95
N ILE A 39 -19.24 12.54 -14.02
CA ILE A 39 -19.81 12.46 -15.37
C ILE A 39 -18.63 12.16 -16.28
N ARG A 40 -18.73 11.10 -17.09
CA ARG A 40 -17.71 10.72 -18.09
C ARG A 40 -18.19 11.03 -19.49
N ASP A 41 -17.24 11.22 -20.40
CA ASP A 41 -17.53 11.37 -21.83
C ASP A 41 -18.36 10.19 -22.35
N GLY A 42 -19.37 10.49 -23.16
CA GLY A 42 -20.41 9.52 -23.54
C GLY A 42 -21.56 9.38 -22.54
N GLY A 43 -21.65 10.22 -21.50
CA GLY A 43 -22.86 10.37 -20.66
C GLY A 43 -22.98 9.39 -19.49
N ALA A 44 -21.91 8.69 -19.11
CA ALA A 44 -21.95 7.77 -17.97
C ALA A 44 -21.80 8.54 -16.65
N VAL A 45 -22.81 8.45 -15.79
CA VAL A 45 -22.91 9.14 -14.50
C VAL A 45 -22.68 8.14 -13.35
N GLY A 46 -21.93 8.55 -12.32
CA GLY A 46 -21.75 7.77 -11.11
C GLY A 46 -21.70 8.64 -9.86
N PHE A 47 -22.34 8.21 -8.78
CA PHE A 47 -22.34 8.89 -7.48
C PHE A 47 -22.51 7.90 -6.32
N VAL A 48 -22.25 8.39 -5.11
CA VAL A 48 -22.35 7.64 -3.86
C VAL A 48 -23.38 8.32 -2.96
N ILE A 49 -24.18 7.54 -2.24
CA ILE A 49 -25.05 8.00 -1.16
C ILE A 49 -24.55 7.34 0.12
N GLU A 50 -23.96 8.13 1.02
CA GLU A 50 -23.59 7.65 2.36
C GLU A 50 -24.84 7.35 3.20
N THR A 51 -24.78 6.46 4.18
CA THR A 51 -25.88 6.14 5.12
C THR A 51 -25.35 5.91 6.53
N SER A 52 -26.16 6.17 7.56
CA SER A 52 -25.78 5.80 8.93
C SER A 52 -25.71 4.27 9.12
N ASP A 53 -26.72 3.56 8.59
CA ASP A 53 -27.02 2.17 8.99
C ASP A 53 -26.60 1.12 7.94
N GLY A 54 -25.97 1.54 6.84
CA GLY A 54 -25.70 0.68 5.68
C GLY A 54 -26.90 0.57 4.74
N ALA A 55 -27.08 -0.59 4.11
CA ALA A 55 -28.08 -0.81 3.06
C ALA A 55 -29.46 -1.15 3.66
N SER A 56 -30.07 -0.20 4.37
CA SER A 56 -31.46 -0.31 4.81
C SER A 56 -32.43 -0.35 3.61
N GLU A 57 -33.65 -0.87 3.79
CA GLU A 57 -34.66 -0.88 2.71
C GLU A 57 -35.01 0.54 2.22
N GLN A 58 -35.00 1.52 3.12
CA GLN A 58 -35.23 2.93 2.79
C GLN A 58 -34.06 3.50 1.97
N SER A 59 -32.83 3.17 2.34
CA SER A 59 -31.62 3.56 1.62
C SER A 59 -31.56 2.91 0.22
N GLU A 60 -31.90 1.62 0.09
CA GLU A 60 -31.99 0.93 -1.21
C GLU A 60 -33.13 1.47 -2.10
N THR A 61 -34.23 1.93 -1.49
CA THR A 61 -35.31 2.61 -2.21
C THR A 61 -34.81 3.96 -2.76
N LEU A 62 -34.22 4.80 -1.91
CA LEU A 62 -33.60 6.07 -2.32
C LEU A 62 -32.53 5.88 -3.40
N ARG A 63 -31.69 4.83 -3.30
CA ARG A 63 -30.67 4.49 -4.31
C ARG A 63 -31.30 4.21 -5.68
N LYS A 64 -32.36 3.39 -5.73
CA LYS A 64 -33.09 3.04 -6.96
C LYS A 64 -33.82 4.24 -7.56
N GLU A 65 -34.45 5.06 -6.73
CA GLU A 65 -35.12 6.30 -7.17
C GLU A 65 -34.12 7.30 -7.74
N ALA A 66 -32.96 7.47 -7.10
CA ALA A 66 -31.87 8.30 -7.60
C ALA A 66 -31.29 7.80 -8.93
N GLU A 67 -31.10 6.50 -9.10
CA GLU A 67 -30.70 5.92 -10.39
C GLU A 67 -31.76 6.16 -11.47
N SER A 68 -33.04 5.90 -11.15
CA SER A 68 -34.17 6.05 -12.06
C SER A 68 -34.29 7.50 -12.56
N ILE A 69 -34.37 8.47 -11.64
CA ILE A 69 -34.50 9.90 -11.97
C ILE A 69 -33.31 10.41 -12.78
N VAL A 70 -32.08 10.02 -12.43
CA VAL A 70 -30.90 10.45 -13.19
C VAL A 70 -30.81 9.77 -14.56
N SER A 71 -31.31 8.53 -14.70
CA SER A 71 -31.32 7.81 -15.99
C SER A 71 -32.29 8.39 -17.01
N ALA A 72 -33.30 9.15 -16.57
CA ALA A 72 -34.26 9.85 -17.42
C ALA A 72 -33.74 11.19 -17.99
N ILE A 73 -32.56 11.66 -17.58
CA ILE A 73 -32.00 12.94 -18.01
C ILE A 73 -31.36 12.82 -19.40
N SER A 74 -31.78 13.68 -20.33
CA SER A 74 -31.20 13.74 -21.68
C SER A 74 -29.69 13.99 -21.62
N GLY A 75 -28.91 13.13 -22.28
CA GLY A 75 -27.44 13.12 -22.22
C GLY A 75 -26.83 12.11 -21.24
N VAL A 76 -27.64 11.44 -20.41
CA VAL A 76 -27.21 10.30 -19.59
C VAL A 76 -27.35 9.00 -20.39
N SER A 77 -26.31 8.17 -20.40
CA SER A 77 -26.28 6.86 -21.08
C SER A 77 -26.25 5.68 -20.12
N ARG A 78 -25.78 5.89 -18.89
CA ARG A 78 -25.79 4.90 -17.80
C ARG A 78 -25.64 5.62 -16.47
N VAL A 79 -26.33 5.13 -15.44
CA VAL A 79 -26.15 5.57 -14.04
C VAL A 79 -25.53 4.45 -13.23
N THR A 80 -24.84 4.79 -12.14
CA THR A 80 -24.44 3.85 -11.09
C THR A 80 -24.41 4.59 -9.76
N ALA A 81 -25.38 4.30 -8.89
CA ALA A 81 -25.42 4.80 -7.52
C ALA A 81 -25.00 3.68 -6.55
N VAL A 82 -24.14 4.02 -5.59
CA VAL A 82 -23.66 3.07 -4.57
C VAL A 82 -24.01 3.58 -3.18
N LEU A 83 -24.48 2.69 -2.30
CA LEU A 83 -24.67 2.98 -0.89
C LEU A 83 -23.40 2.63 -0.10
N THR A 84 -23.00 3.51 0.82
CA THR A 84 -21.87 3.26 1.73
C THR A 84 -22.24 3.63 3.17
N ALA A 85 -22.17 2.66 4.09
CA ALA A 85 -22.34 2.93 5.52
C ALA A 85 -21.27 3.90 6.04
N HIS A 86 -21.56 4.59 7.14
CA HIS A 86 -20.58 5.39 7.89
C HIS A 86 -19.52 4.50 8.56
N ASN A 87 -18.53 4.09 7.78
CA ASN A 87 -17.28 3.48 8.25
C ASN A 87 -16.14 3.82 7.29
N SER A 88 -14.94 4.02 7.83
CA SER A 88 -13.77 4.42 7.06
C SER A 88 -13.34 3.36 6.04
N ALA A 89 -13.31 3.75 4.76
CA ALA A 89 -12.92 2.98 3.58
C ALA A 89 -13.90 1.83 3.17
N PRO A 90 -14.54 1.90 1.98
CA PRO A 90 -15.41 0.85 1.47
C PRO A 90 -14.64 -0.27 0.74
N PRO A 91 -15.07 -1.55 0.83
CA PRO A 91 -14.49 -2.64 0.05
C PRO A 91 -15.04 -2.69 -1.39
N SER A 92 -14.16 -2.62 -2.39
CA SER A 92 -14.53 -2.76 -3.80
C SER A 92 -14.76 -4.22 -4.20
N GLN A 93 -15.97 -4.56 -4.63
CA GLN A 93 -16.26 -5.89 -5.17
C GLN A 93 -15.88 -5.98 -6.66
N THR A 94 -14.89 -6.82 -6.99
CA THR A 94 -14.59 -7.19 -8.38
C THR A 94 -15.42 -8.40 -8.81
N ALA A 95 -16.20 -8.27 -9.87
CA ALA A 95 -16.95 -9.39 -10.45
C ALA A 95 -16.02 -10.48 -11.02
N LYS A 96 -16.44 -11.76 -10.93
CA LYS A 96 -15.80 -12.92 -11.57
C LYS A 96 -16.86 -13.95 -12.06
N PRO A 97 -16.48 -14.93 -12.91
CA PRO A 97 -17.21 -15.13 -14.18
C PRO A 97 -18.22 -16.29 -14.20
N ALA A 98 -19.06 -16.29 -15.23
CA ALA A 98 -19.94 -17.41 -15.60
C ALA A 98 -19.37 -18.20 -16.80
N THR A 99 -19.68 -19.50 -16.88
CA THR A 99 -19.15 -20.41 -17.90
C THR A 99 -20.19 -21.42 -18.40
N THR A 100 -20.43 -21.48 -19.74
CA THR A 100 -21.14 -22.58 -20.48
C THR A 100 -22.63 -22.80 -20.13
N ARG A 101 -23.58 -23.26 -20.99
CA ARG A 101 -23.69 -23.72 -22.42
C ARG A 101 -25.04 -23.13 -22.99
N GLN A 102 -25.60 -23.38 -24.18
CA GLN A 102 -25.30 -24.12 -25.44
C GLN A 102 -26.21 -23.58 -26.59
N HIS A 103 -26.17 -24.20 -27.79
CA HIS A 103 -27.02 -23.92 -29.00
C HIS A 103 -26.77 -22.58 -29.74
N ALA A 104 -26.90 -22.45 -31.07
CA ALA A 104 -26.84 -23.43 -32.17
C ALA A 104 -26.45 -22.74 -33.51
N THR A 105 -25.98 -23.52 -34.48
CA THR A 105 -25.51 -23.19 -35.86
C THR A 105 -26.63 -22.89 -36.87
N PRO A 106 -26.34 -22.46 -38.15
CA PRO A 106 -25.12 -21.87 -38.76
C PRO A 106 -25.37 -20.66 -39.71
N ALA A 107 -24.30 -20.04 -40.28
CA ALA A 107 -23.99 -20.04 -41.74
C ALA A 107 -23.25 -18.79 -42.32
N GLN A 108 -22.51 -19.03 -43.42
CA GLN A 108 -22.02 -18.12 -44.49
C GLN A 108 -20.93 -17.05 -44.21
N LYS A 109 -19.90 -17.10 -45.08
CA LYS A 109 -18.96 -16.00 -45.44
C LYS A 109 -19.47 -15.33 -46.73
N PRO A 110 -19.18 -14.04 -46.99
CA PRO A 110 -17.95 -13.64 -47.71
C PRO A 110 -17.13 -12.59 -46.92
N ALA A 111 -15.79 -12.57 -46.89
CA ALA A 111 -14.79 -12.43 -47.96
C ALA A 111 -14.47 -10.97 -48.36
N GLY A 112 -13.27 -10.50 -47.99
CA GLY A 112 -12.53 -9.45 -48.69
C GLY A 112 -12.61 -8.02 -48.15
N GLN A 113 -11.60 -7.60 -47.37
CA GLN A 113 -10.71 -6.47 -47.69
C GLN A 113 -9.55 -6.36 -46.68
N LYS A 114 -8.37 -5.91 -47.14
CA LYS A 114 -7.22 -5.54 -46.28
C LYS A 114 -7.19 -4.03 -46.12
N PRO A 115 -6.84 -3.51 -44.93
CA PRO A 115 -6.04 -2.29 -44.86
C PRO A 115 -4.63 -2.54 -44.30
N VAL A 116 -3.66 -1.95 -45.00
CA VAL A 116 -2.37 -1.41 -44.54
C VAL A 116 -1.96 -1.71 -43.08
N GLY A 117 -0.93 -2.54 -42.91
CA GLY A 117 -0.26 -2.70 -41.62
C GLY A 117 0.64 -1.50 -41.28
N GLN A 118 0.18 -0.61 -40.40
CA GLN A 118 1.09 0.27 -39.67
C GLN A 118 1.83 -0.56 -38.61
N LYS A 119 3.16 -0.54 -38.62
CA LYS A 119 3.94 -1.06 -37.49
C LYS A 119 3.73 -0.12 -36.29
N PRO A 120 3.21 -0.57 -35.15
CA PRO A 120 3.42 0.19 -33.92
C PRO A 120 4.92 0.10 -33.60
N THR A 121 5.64 1.21 -33.75
CA THR A 121 7.01 1.34 -33.22
C THR A 121 6.92 1.55 -31.71
N GLY A 122 6.44 0.52 -31.01
CA GLY A 122 6.60 0.40 -29.58
C GLY A 122 8.09 0.33 -29.30
N LYS A 123 8.68 1.47 -28.92
CA LYS A 123 9.78 1.42 -27.97
C LYS A 123 9.16 0.92 -26.68
N GLU A 124 9.32 -0.38 -26.42
CA GLU A 124 9.24 -0.88 -25.06
C GLU A 124 10.24 -0.03 -24.26
N GLN A 125 9.72 0.83 -23.38
CA GLN A 125 10.57 1.49 -22.41
C GLN A 125 11.01 0.40 -21.45
N SER A 126 12.27 -0.01 -21.53
CA SER A 126 12.91 -0.74 -20.46
C SER A 126 12.65 0.02 -19.17
N GLN A 127 11.92 -0.60 -18.24
CA GLN A 127 11.74 -0.03 -16.91
C GLN A 127 13.02 -0.27 -16.13
N ASP A 128 14.05 0.52 -16.48
CA ASP A 128 15.37 0.56 -15.84
C ASP A 128 15.21 1.16 -14.43
N THR A 129 14.57 0.37 -13.58
CA THR A 129 14.04 0.76 -12.28
C THR A 129 15.13 0.61 -11.24
N LEU A 130 15.85 1.72 -11.00
CA LEU A 130 16.92 1.85 -10.02
C LEU A 130 18.12 0.89 -10.28
N PRO A 131 18.80 1.01 -11.45
CA PRO A 131 19.81 0.05 -11.89
C PRO A 131 21.07 -0.04 -10.99
N ASP A 132 21.30 0.95 -10.12
CA ASP A 132 22.44 0.98 -9.19
C ASP A 132 22.13 0.30 -7.83
N ILE A 133 20.99 -0.38 -7.67
CA ILE A 133 20.56 -1.02 -6.40
C ILE A 133 20.59 -2.54 -6.53
N GLY A 134 21.36 -3.22 -5.67
CA GLY A 134 21.53 -4.67 -5.68
C GLY A 134 20.26 -5.46 -5.32
N ALA A 135 19.59 -5.09 -4.23
CA ALA A 135 18.33 -5.69 -3.79
C ALA A 135 17.32 -4.66 -3.29
N ILE A 136 16.03 -4.88 -3.56
CA ILE A 136 14.92 -4.06 -3.05
C ILE A 136 13.97 -4.95 -2.25
N VAL A 137 13.74 -4.60 -0.98
CA VAL A 137 12.96 -5.41 -0.04
C VAL A 137 11.83 -4.58 0.56
N ALA A 138 10.59 -5.02 0.35
CA ALA A 138 9.44 -4.43 1.03
C ALA A 138 9.37 -4.91 2.49
N ILE A 139 9.47 -3.98 3.45
CA ILE A 139 9.09 -4.21 4.85
C ILE A 139 7.61 -3.84 4.98
N THR A 140 6.79 -4.80 5.39
CA THR A 140 5.33 -4.63 5.34
C THR A 140 4.66 -5.23 6.57
N SER A 141 3.49 -4.72 6.92
CA SER A 141 2.65 -5.32 7.96
C SER A 141 1.21 -5.31 7.50
N ALA A 142 0.47 -6.36 7.85
CA ALA A 142 -0.92 -6.50 7.42
C ALA A 142 -1.93 -5.74 8.33
N LYS A 143 -1.43 -5.10 9.39
CA LYS A 143 -2.11 -4.14 10.28
C LYS A 143 -1.19 -2.95 10.59
N GLY A 144 -1.78 -1.82 10.98
CA GLY A 144 -1.06 -0.73 11.65
C GLY A 144 -0.70 -1.09 13.10
N GLY A 145 0.17 -0.29 13.74
CA GLY A 145 0.52 -0.43 15.17
C GLY A 145 1.50 -1.55 15.54
N VAL A 146 1.76 -2.54 14.66
CA VAL A 146 2.67 -3.67 14.95
C VAL A 146 4.17 -3.32 14.96
N GLY A 147 4.54 -2.04 14.95
CA GLY A 147 5.94 -1.57 14.94
C GLY A 147 6.71 -1.81 13.63
N LYS A 148 6.02 -2.02 12.49
CA LYS A 148 6.58 -2.18 11.14
C LYS A 148 7.77 -1.24 10.85
N SER A 149 7.56 0.07 10.97
CA SER A 149 8.56 1.10 10.70
C SER A 149 9.74 1.06 11.68
N THR A 150 9.48 0.69 12.93
CA THR A 150 10.52 0.46 13.94
C THR A 150 11.43 -0.71 13.54
N ILE A 151 10.86 -1.80 13.02
CA ILE A 151 11.64 -2.91 12.44
C ILE A 151 12.41 -2.43 11.20
N ALA A 152 11.77 -1.71 10.28
CA ALA A 152 12.42 -1.20 9.07
C ALA A 152 13.64 -0.30 9.38
N ALA A 153 13.49 0.64 10.31
CA ALA A 153 14.54 1.56 10.74
C ALA A 153 15.75 0.85 11.36
N ASN A 154 15.51 -0.04 12.34
CA ASN A 154 16.58 -0.76 13.01
C ASN A 154 17.25 -1.81 12.12
N LEU A 155 16.48 -2.46 11.23
CA LEU A 155 17.00 -3.42 10.25
C LEU A 155 17.85 -2.73 9.17
N ALA A 156 17.47 -1.51 8.75
CA ALA A 156 18.29 -0.72 7.83
C ALA A 156 19.67 -0.38 8.44
N VAL A 157 19.68 0.11 9.68
CA VAL A 157 20.90 0.45 10.42
C VAL A 157 21.74 -0.80 10.70
N ALA A 158 21.15 -1.89 11.16
CA ALA A 158 21.88 -3.14 11.39
C ALA A 158 22.51 -3.74 10.11
N CYS A 159 21.85 -3.61 8.95
CA CYS A 159 22.46 -3.94 7.66
C CYS A 159 23.63 -3.00 7.31
N ALA A 160 23.55 -1.70 7.63
CA ALA A 160 24.64 -0.75 7.41
C ALA A 160 25.86 -1.01 8.31
N GLU A 161 25.64 -1.40 9.57
CA GLU A 161 26.70 -1.82 10.50
C GLU A 161 27.39 -3.13 10.08
N LEU A 162 26.73 -3.96 9.28
CA LEU A 162 27.33 -5.12 8.61
C LEU A 162 28.09 -4.74 7.32
N GLY A 163 28.16 -3.46 6.97
CA GLY A 163 28.95 -2.91 5.87
C GLY A 163 28.22 -2.76 4.54
N LEU A 164 26.90 -2.97 4.49
CA LEU A 164 26.10 -2.74 3.28
C LEU A 164 25.84 -1.25 3.08
N ARG A 165 25.78 -0.80 1.82
CA ARG A 165 25.25 0.53 1.46
C ARG A 165 23.73 0.45 1.47
N VAL A 166 23.10 0.95 2.53
CA VAL A 166 21.65 0.80 2.77
C VAL A 166 20.87 2.08 2.47
N GLY A 167 19.77 1.93 1.74
CA GLY A 167 18.69 2.90 1.64
C GLY A 167 17.46 2.47 2.42
N LEU A 168 16.70 3.44 2.94
CA LEU A 168 15.37 3.26 3.53
C LEU A 168 14.39 4.26 2.92
N LEU A 169 13.40 3.76 2.18
CA LEU A 169 12.27 4.54 1.69
C LEU A 169 11.06 4.32 2.60
N ASP A 170 10.65 5.38 3.28
CA ASP A 170 9.38 5.47 4.00
C ASP A 170 8.27 5.78 3.00
N ALA A 171 7.49 4.74 2.69
CA ALA A 171 6.34 4.82 1.79
C ALA A 171 5.01 4.98 2.53
N ASP A 172 5.02 5.11 3.87
CA ASP A 172 3.83 5.35 4.68
C ASP A 172 3.40 6.82 4.63
N VAL A 173 2.78 7.20 3.51
CA VAL A 173 2.36 8.57 3.21
C VAL A 173 1.29 9.14 4.15
N TYR A 174 0.74 8.35 5.07
CA TYR A 174 -0.25 8.79 6.06
C TYR A 174 0.30 8.84 7.50
N GLY A 175 1.38 8.11 7.79
CA GLY A 175 2.07 8.13 9.08
C GLY A 175 3.59 8.10 8.94
N PRO A 176 4.22 9.04 8.22
CA PRO A 176 5.66 9.06 8.01
C PRO A 176 6.38 9.15 9.35
N SER A 177 7.28 8.19 9.60
CA SER A 177 7.90 8.01 10.92
C SER A 177 9.42 7.95 10.87
N THR A 178 10.00 7.72 9.68
CA THR A 178 11.46 7.77 9.46
C THR A 178 12.10 9.11 9.84
N PRO A 179 11.49 10.30 9.57
CA PRO A 179 12.07 11.58 9.99
C PRO A 179 12.29 11.66 11.50
N THR A 180 11.34 11.17 12.29
CA THR A 180 11.45 11.09 13.76
C THR A 180 12.46 10.03 14.16
N MET A 181 12.32 8.80 13.67
CA MET A 181 13.14 7.64 14.09
C MET A 181 14.64 7.78 13.76
N PHE A 182 15.01 8.62 12.79
CA PHE A 182 16.42 8.90 12.46
C PHE A 182 16.94 10.25 13.00
N GLY A 183 16.12 11.03 13.73
CA GLY A 183 16.55 12.33 14.27
C GLY A 183 16.75 13.39 13.19
N THR A 184 15.88 13.38 12.19
CA THR A 184 16.02 14.12 10.92
C THR A 184 14.81 14.99 10.56
N ALA A 185 13.82 15.12 11.45
CA ALA A 185 12.59 15.88 11.21
C ALA A 185 12.81 17.35 10.78
N ASP A 186 13.86 18.01 11.30
CA ASP A 186 14.20 19.40 10.94
C ASP A 186 15.04 19.52 9.65
N ARG A 187 15.43 18.39 9.02
CA ARG A 187 16.25 18.37 7.80
C ARG A 187 15.34 18.25 6.57
N LYS A 188 15.62 19.05 5.54
CA LYS A 188 14.96 18.96 4.23
C LYS A 188 15.92 18.41 3.16
N PRO A 189 15.43 17.74 2.10
CA PRO A 189 16.27 17.11 1.09
C PRO A 189 16.95 18.17 0.20
N GLU A 190 18.25 18.03 -0.03
CA GLU A 190 18.96 18.86 -1.02
C GLU A 190 18.76 18.31 -2.44
N PRO A 191 18.88 19.13 -3.50
CA PRO A 191 18.80 18.64 -4.88
C PRO A 191 19.94 17.68 -5.22
N GLY A 192 19.59 16.45 -5.60
CA GLY A 192 20.52 15.45 -6.11
C GLY A 192 20.87 15.65 -7.59
N LYS A 193 21.65 14.71 -8.14
CA LYS A 193 22.04 14.73 -9.56
C LYS A 193 20.81 14.70 -10.47
N ASN A 194 20.94 15.29 -11.66
CA ASN A 194 19.91 15.26 -12.71
C ASN A 194 18.52 15.76 -12.25
N LYS A 195 18.46 16.65 -11.25
CA LYS A 195 17.22 17.16 -10.60
C LYS A 195 16.43 16.12 -9.80
N LYS A 196 17.04 14.99 -9.46
CA LYS A 196 16.49 14.06 -8.47
C LYS A 196 16.50 14.66 -7.05
N ILE A 197 15.75 14.05 -6.15
CA ILE A 197 15.74 14.37 -4.71
C ILE A 197 16.97 13.70 -4.07
N GLY A 198 17.83 14.45 -3.38
CA GLY A 198 18.93 13.87 -2.61
C GLY A 198 18.42 13.22 -1.32
N PRO A 199 18.77 11.96 -1.00
CA PRO A 199 18.35 11.32 0.24
C PRO A 199 19.05 11.96 1.46
N ILE A 200 18.42 11.85 2.62
CA ILE A 200 18.96 12.36 3.89
C ILE A 200 19.74 11.24 4.58
N GLU A 201 21.06 11.40 4.74
CA GLU A 201 21.92 10.41 5.38
C GLU A 201 21.96 10.58 6.92
N ALA A 202 21.72 9.50 7.65
CA ALA A 202 21.77 9.40 9.11
C ALA A 202 22.01 7.94 9.55
N HIS A 203 22.76 7.72 10.64
CA HIS A 203 23.06 6.38 11.19
C HIS A 203 23.60 5.35 10.16
N GLY A 204 24.40 5.81 9.19
CA GLY A 204 24.94 4.98 8.11
C GLY A 204 23.94 4.61 6.99
N VAL A 205 22.69 5.06 7.10
CA VAL A 205 21.60 4.78 6.16
C VAL A 205 21.22 6.04 5.40
N LYS A 206 20.98 5.90 4.09
CA LYS A 206 20.32 6.94 3.29
C LYS A 206 18.82 6.80 3.44
N THR A 207 18.13 7.87 3.83
CA THR A 207 16.67 7.85 4.05
C THR A 207 15.94 8.73 3.06
N MET A 208 14.70 8.36 2.72
CA MET A 208 13.72 9.25 2.12
C MET A 208 12.34 9.00 2.73
N SER A 209 11.59 10.06 3.01
CA SER A 209 10.23 10.01 3.54
C SER A 209 9.42 11.19 3.02
N ILE A 210 8.10 11.04 2.89
CA ILE A 210 7.25 12.19 2.52
C ILE A 210 7.33 13.31 3.56
N GLY A 211 7.58 12.97 4.83
CA GLY A 211 7.73 13.94 5.93
C GLY A 211 8.96 14.84 5.83
N TYR A 212 9.85 14.63 4.85
CA TYR A 212 10.90 15.59 4.50
C TYR A 212 10.45 16.64 3.46
N LEU A 213 9.36 16.37 2.73
CA LEU A 213 8.83 17.22 1.66
C LEU A 213 7.59 18.02 2.08
N THR A 214 6.96 17.66 3.21
CA THR A 214 5.74 18.30 3.72
C THR A 214 5.97 18.88 5.12
N ASP A 215 5.36 20.03 5.40
CA ASP A 215 5.45 20.63 6.74
C ASP A 215 4.51 19.88 7.69
N THR A 216 5.06 19.32 8.77
CA THR A 216 4.42 18.34 9.67
C THR A 216 3.13 18.82 10.37
N ASN A 217 2.88 20.13 10.41
CA ASN A 217 1.68 20.73 10.99
C ASN A 217 0.54 20.96 9.98
N ALA A 218 0.75 20.68 8.68
CA ALA A 218 -0.27 20.84 7.65
C ALA A 218 -1.12 19.56 7.48
N PRO A 219 -2.46 19.62 7.57
CA PRO A 219 -3.31 18.43 7.40
C PRO A 219 -3.27 17.93 5.94
N MET A 220 -2.50 16.86 5.69
CA MET A 220 -2.31 16.25 4.37
C MET A 220 -3.55 15.48 3.90
N VAL A 221 -4.50 16.16 3.26
CA VAL A 221 -5.70 15.54 2.65
C VAL A 221 -5.36 14.86 1.30
N TRP A 222 -4.50 13.85 1.36
CA TRP A 222 -3.97 13.14 0.20
C TRP A 222 -4.93 12.04 -0.25
N ARG A 223 -5.69 12.30 -1.33
CA ARG A 223 -6.56 11.29 -1.96
C ARG A 223 -5.71 10.21 -2.63
N GLY A 224 -6.15 8.95 -2.55
CA GLY A 224 -5.41 7.75 -2.97
C GLY A 224 -4.55 7.86 -4.24
N PRO A 225 -5.07 8.31 -5.41
CA PRO A 225 -4.26 8.44 -6.62
C PRO A 225 -3.08 9.42 -6.51
N ILE A 226 -3.20 10.48 -5.71
CA ILE A 226 -2.13 11.44 -5.45
C ILE A 226 -1.09 10.80 -4.52
N ALA A 227 -1.55 10.13 -3.47
CA ALA A 227 -0.71 9.40 -2.52
C ALA A 227 0.13 8.31 -3.21
N THR A 228 -0.49 7.46 -4.03
CA THR A 228 0.20 6.45 -4.85
C THR A 228 1.14 7.09 -5.87
N GLY A 229 0.75 8.20 -6.49
CA GLY A 229 1.58 8.93 -7.46
C GLY A 229 2.87 9.46 -6.83
N ALA A 230 2.75 10.17 -5.71
CA ALA A 230 3.88 10.72 -4.97
C ALA A 230 4.78 9.62 -4.38
N MET A 231 4.22 8.52 -3.88
CA MET A 231 5.00 7.35 -3.45
C MET A 231 5.82 6.75 -4.61
N MET A 232 5.21 6.53 -5.78
CA MET A 232 5.93 6.06 -6.95
C MET A 232 6.97 7.09 -7.45
N GLN A 233 6.72 8.38 -7.25
CA GLN A 233 7.69 9.43 -7.57
C GLN A 233 8.91 9.34 -6.63
N MET A 234 8.71 9.29 -5.30
CA MET A 234 9.81 9.11 -4.34
C MET A 234 10.59 7.80 -4.57
N PHE A 235 9.93 6.74 -5.03
CA PHE A 235 10.62 5.50 -5.38
C PHE A 235 11.60 5.69 -6.55
N ASN A 236 11.20 6.39 -7.62
CA ASN A 236 12.00 6.52 -8.84
C ASN A 236 12.96 7.72 -8.85
N ASP A 237 12.56 8.86 -8.27
CA ASP A 237 13.20 10.17 -8.45
C ASP A 237 14.18 10.55 -7.32
N VAL A 238 14.59 9.60 -6.47
CA VAL A 238 15.66 9.82 -5.46
C VAL A 238 17.05 9.47 -6.03
N ASP A 239 18.05 10.29 -5.72
CA ASP A 239 19.47 10.07 -6.04
C ASP A 239 20.13 9.21 -4.95
N TRP A 240 19.67 7.95 -4.83
CA TRP A 240 20.24 6.98 -3.89
C TRP A 240 21.75 6.79 -4.06
N GLY A 241 22.26 6.99 -5.29
CA GLY A 241 23.53 6.44 -5.72
C GLY A 241 23.52 4.91 -5.67
N PRO A 242 24.70 4.27 -5.68
CA PRO A 242 24.76 2.81 -5.64
C PRO A 242 24.51 2.28 -4.23
N LEU A 243 23.59 1.32 -4.12
CA LEU A 243 23.18 0.66 -2.88
C LEU A 243 23.28 -0.86 -3.02
N ASP A 244 23.60 -1.54 -1.93
CA ASP A 244 23.50 -3.00 -1.86
C ASP A 244 22.06 -3.43 -1.52
N LEU A 245 21.37 -2.63 -0.71
CA LEU A 245 20.02 -2.90 -0.22
C LEU A 245 19.19 -1.62 -0.11
N LEU A 246 17.98 -1.61 -0.69
CA LEU A 246 16.93 -0.63 -0.42
C LEU A 246 15.79 -1.31 0.34
N LEU A 247 15.58 -0.92 1.59
CA LEU A 247 14.37 -1.26 2.34
C LEU A 247 13.25 -0.28 1.99
N VAL A 248 12.03 -0.78 1.80
CA VAL A 248 10.83 0.02 1.52
C VAL A 248 9.80 -0.26 2.60
N ASP A 249 9.60 0.68 3.51
CA ASP A 249 8.61 0.60 4.58
C ASP A 249 7.22 0.94 4.03
N THR A 250 6.42 -0.08 3.69
CA THR A 250 5.12 0.12 3.01
C THR A 250 4.07 0.71 3.96
N PRO A 251 2.99 1.33 3.48
CA PRO A 251 1.79 1.54 4.29
C PRO A 251 1.28 0.21 4.92
N PRO A 252 0.55 0.28 6.04
CA PRO A 252 -0.05 -0.90 6.67
C PRO A 252 -1.20 -1.47 5.83
N GLY A 253 -1.33 -2.80 5.85
CA GLY A 253 -2.38 -3.54 5.17
C GLY A 253 -2.11 -3.78 3.69
N THR A 254 -2.96 -4.60 3.08
CA THR A 254 -2.91 -4.96 1.64
C THR A 254 -3.74 -3.99 0.79
N GLY A 255 -3.63 -2.68 1.06
CA GLY A 255 -4.36 -1.63 0.36
C GLY A 255 -3.72 -1.23 -0.98
N ASP A 256 -4.41 -0.40 -1.77
CA ASP A 256 -4.01 -0.02 -3.14
C ASP A 256 -2.58 0.50 -3.26
N ILE A 257 -2.09 1.25 -2.26
CA ILE A 257 -0.73 1.80 -2.26
C ILE A 257 0.31 0.68 -2.14
N THR A 258 0.16 -0.19 -1.14
CA THR A 258 1.00 -1.39 -0.93
C THR A 258 0.93 -2.32 -2.15
N LEU A 259 -0.26 -2.58 -2.67
CA LEU A 259 -0.43 -3.41 -3.87
C LEU A 259 0.23 -2.78 -5.10
N THR A 260 0.12 -1.46 -5.29
CA THR A 260 0.77 -0.75 -6.41
C THR A 260 2.29 -0.79 -6.30
N MET A 261 2.87 -0.61 -5.11
CA MET A 261 4.31 -0.78 -4.86
C MET A 261 4.75 -2.18 -5.27
N VAL A 262 4.07 -3.22 -4.78
CA VAL A 262 4.41 -4.63 -5.05
C VAL A 262 4.18 -5.04 -6.52
N GLN A 263 3.31 -4.33 -7.25
CA GLN A 263 3.08 -4.55 -8.69
C GLN A 263 4.01 -3.73 -9.62
N ARG A 264 4.70 -2.70 -9.13
CA ARG A 264 5.46 -1.75 -9.97
C ARG A 264 6.93 -1.57 -9.61
N ALA A 265 7.34 -1.92 -8.40
CA ALA A 265 8.74 -1.97 -8.01
C ALA A 265 9.33 -3.36 -8.31
N PRO A 266 10.59 -3.47 -8.78
CA PRO A 266 11.27 -4.74 -8.97
C PRO A 266 11.74 -5.31 -7.62
N LEU A 267 10.79 -5.74 -6.78
CA LEU A 267 11.06 -6.27 -5.45
C LEU A 267 11.79 -7.62 -5.52
N THR A 268 13.01 -7.67 -4.99
CA THR A 268 13.77 -8.90 -4.74
C THR A 268 13.06 -9.79 -3.72
N GLY A 269 12.30 -9.18 -2.80
CA GLY A 269 11.40 -9.90 -1.91
C GLY A 269 10.68 -9.02 -0.89
N ALA A 270 10.03 -9.66 0.08
CA ALA A 270 9.31 -9.00 1.16
C ALA A 270 9.60 -9.63 2.52
N VAL A 271 9.62 -8.78 3.56
CA VAL A 271 9.66 -9.16 4.97
C VAL A 271 8.35 -8.71 5.61
N ILE A 272 7.64 -9.64 6.24
CA ILE A 272 6.35 -9.38 6.89
C ILE A 272 6.59 -9.16 8.39
N VAL A 273 5.95 -8.15 8.98
CA VAL A 273 5.98 -7.86 10.42
C VAL A 273 4.58 -8.11 11.02
N SER A 274 4.54 -8.81 12.16
CA SER A 274 3.33 -9.12 12.93
C SER A 274 3.60 -9.02 14.43
N THR A 275 2.55 -9.07 15.25
CA THR A 275 2.64 -9.46 16.67
C THR A 275 2.16 -10.92 16.84
N PRO A 276 2.34 -11.57 18.02
CA PRO A 276 1.88 -12.94 18.26
C PRO A 276 0.35 -13.11 18.31
N GLN A 277 -0.41 -12.01 18.32
CA GLN A 277 -1.86 -12.01 18.50
C GLN A 277 -2.56 -12.68 17.29
N GLU A 278 -3.46 -13.64 17.54
CA GLU A 278 -4.28 -14.29 16.50
C GLU A 278 -4.96 -13.30 15.53
N VAL A 279 -5.41 -12.15 16.05
CA VAL A 279 -6.06 -11.11 15.25
C VAL A 279 -5.09 -10.44 14.26
N ALA A 280 -3.78 -10.42 14.52
CA ALA A 280 -2.74 -9.98 13.59
C ALA A 280 -2.30 -11.11 12.63
N LEU A 281 -2.18 -12.34 13.15
CA LEU A 281 -1.85 -13.54 12.37
C LEU A 281 -2.85 -13.82 11.23
N ALA A 282 -4.13 -13.52 11.45
CA ALA A 282 -5.16 -13.59 10.41
C ALA A 282 -4.85 -12.71 9.17
N ASP A 283 -4.22 -11.55 9.38
CA ASP A 283 -3.87 -10.61 8.30
C ASP A 283 -2.51 -10.95 7.66
N VAL A 284 -1.56 -11.56 8.39
CA VAL A 284 -0.34 -12.13 7.79
C VAL A 284 -0.70 -13.12 6.68
N ARG A 285 -1.74 -13.97 6.88
CA ARG A 285 -2.25 -14.86 5.82
C ARG A 285 -2.67 -14.11 4.55
N ARG A 286 -3.25 -12.90 4.68
CA ARG A 286 -3.65 -12.03 3.56
C ARG A 286 -2.42 -11.44 2.86
N GLY A 287 -1.43 -10.97 3.62
CA GLY A 287 -0.15 -10.49 3.09
C GLY A 287 0.59 -11.56 2.29
N VAL A 288 0.76 -12.75 2.87
CA VAL A 288 1.39 -13.91 2.20
C VAL A 288 0.65 -14.27 0.90
N ALA A 289 -0.68 -14.25 0.90
CA ALA A 289 -1.50 -14.50 -0.29
C ALA A 289 -1.42 -13.38 -1.35
N MET A 290 -1.02 -12.16 -0.99
CA MET A 290 -0.75 -11.07 -1.93
C MET A 290 0.60 -11.27 -2.63
N PHE A 291 1.69 -11.42 -1.88
CA PHE A 291 3.04 -11.61 -2.45
C PHE A 291 3.14 -12.88 -3.30
N ARG A 292 2.45 -13.96 -2.92
CA ARG A 292 2.36 -15.17 -3.76
C ARG A 292 1.66 -14.94 -5.10
N LYS A 293 0.69 -14.02 -5.19
CA LYS A 293 0.02 -13.66 -6.45
C LYS A 293 0.86 -12.74 -7.34
N THR A 294 1.74 -11.93 -6.77
CA THR A 294 2.70 -11.09 -7.50
C THR A 294 4.06 -11.79 -7.73
N GLN A 295 4.15 -13.08 -7.39
CA GLN A 295 5.36 -13.92 -7.47
C GLN A 295 6.58 -13.38 -6.71
N THR A 296 6.37 -12.44 -5.79
CA THR A 296 7.41 -11.80 -4.98
C THR A 296 7.89 -12.77 -3.88
N PRO A 297 9.20 -13.06 -3.78
CA PRO A 297 9.73 -13.93 -2.73
C PRO A 297 9.46 -13.42 -1.31
N ILE A 298 9.04 -14.31 -0.41
CA ILE A 298 8.92 -13.98 1.02
C ILE A 298 10.25 -14.35 1.67
N LEU A 299 11.01 -13.33 2.07
CA LEU A 299 12.34 -13.47 2.66
C LEU A 299 12.23 -13.93 4.12
N GLY A 300 11.21 -13.45 4.83
CA GLY A 300 10.67 -14.10 6.03
C GLY A 300 9.66 -13.27 6.83
N LEU A 301 9.22 -13.85 7.95
CA LEU A 301 8.35 -13.24 8.95
C LEU A 301 9.18 -12.75 10.15
N VAL A 302 8.83 -11.58 10.67
CA VAL A 302 9.33 -11.04 11.94
C VAL A 302 8.14 -10.97 12.91
N GLU A 303 8.26 -11.62 14.06
CA GLU A 303 7.34 -11.39 15.17
C GLU A 303 7.91 -10.24 16.01
N ASN A 304 7.12 -9.21 16.24
CA ASN A 304 7.47 -8.07 17.06
C ASN A 304 6.61 -8.05 18.32
N MET A 305 7.14 -7.50 19.40
CA MET A 305 6.50 -7.48 20.72
C MET A 305 6.24 -8.89 21.28
N SER A 306 7.12 -9.87 20.97
CA SER A 306 6.91 -11.29 21.29
C SER A 306 6.87 -11.57 22.79
N TRP A 307 7.84 -11.07 23.55
CA TRP A 307 7.84 -11.12 25.02
C TRP A 307 8.32 -9.81 25.62
N PHE A 308 7.87 -9.49 26.82
CA PHE A 308 8.55 -8.57 27.74
C PHE A 308 9.50 -9.37 28.62
N GLU A 309 10.72 -8.88 28.85
CA GLU A 309 11.69 -9.51 29.77
C GLU A 309 11.86 -8.61 30.99
N ASP A 310 11.51 -9.13 32.18
CA ASP A 310 11.50 -8.37 33.41
C ASP A 310 12.93 -7.96 33.84
N PRO A 311 13.24 -6.65 33.96
CA PRO A 311 14.62 -6.20 34.24
C PRO A 311 15.16 -6.57 35.63
N SER A 312 14.30 -7.04 36.55
CA SER A 312 14.71 -7.41 37.92
C SER A 312 15.00 -8.90 38.09
N SER A 313 14.43 -9.75 37.23
CA SER A 313 14.42 -11.21 37.37
C SER A 313 14.80 -11.98 36.10
N GLY A 314 14.83 -11.34 34.93
CA GLY A 314 15.02 -11.98 33.64
C GLY A 314 13.84 -12.85 33.19
N ALA A 315 12.71 -12.83 33.92
CA ALA A 315 11.54 -13.63 33.59
C ALA A 315 10.83 -13.09 32.33
N ARG A 316 10.41 -13.98 31.43
CA ARG A 316 9.70 -13.63 30.20
C ARG A 316 8.20 -13.64 30.39
N SER A 317 7.53 -12.61 29.88
CA SER A 317 6.08 -12.43 29.90
C SER A 317 5.55 -12.25 28.48
N TYR A 318 4.78 -13.22 28.00
CA TYR A 318 4.21 -13.25 26.66
C TYR A 318 2.88 -12.49 26.59
N ILE A 319 2.94 -11.18 26.83
CA ILE A 319 1.78 -10.26 26.96
C ILE A 319 0.79 -10.39 25.79
N PHE A 320 1.26 -10.75 24.60
CA PHE A 320 0.46 -10.84 23.38
C PHE A 320 0.31 -12.27 22.81
N GLY A 321 0.74 -13.30 23.54
CA GLY A 321 0.79 -14.70 23.10
C GLY A 321 2.21 -15.19 22.78
N GLU A 322 2.40 -16.50 22.64
CA GLU A 322 3.71 -17.15 22.47
C GLU A 322 3.77 -18.00 21.19
N GLY A 323 4.79 -17.76 20.35
CA GLY A 323 5.09 -18.54 19.14
C GLY A 323 3.98 -18.55 18.10
N GLY A 324 3.17 -17.50 18.02
CA GLY A 324 2.02 -17.41 17.12
C GLY A 324 2.46 -17.27 15.66
N ALA A 325 3.41 -16.39 15.40
CA ALA A 325 4.04 -16.21 14.09
C ALA A 325 4.82 -17.45 13.66
N GLN A 326 5.50 -18.14 14.58
CA GLN A 326 6.25 -19.37 14.29
C GLN A 326 5.33 -20.49 13.77
N LYS A 327 4.26 -20.81 14.51
CA LYS A 327 3.23 -21.80 14.09
C LYS A 327 2.57 -21.40 12.77
N LEU A 328 2.35 -20.10 12.55
CA LEU A 328 1.81 -19.58 11.31
C LEU A 328 2.78 -19.73 10.13
N ALA A 329 4.06 -19.45 10.34
CA ALA A 329 5.09 -19.52 9.32
C ALA A 329 5.28 -20.95 8.81
N GLU A 330 5.30 -21.92 9.73
CA GLU A 330 5.24 -23.36 9.44
C GLU A 330 3.98 -23.73 8.64
N THR A 331 2.80 -23.29 9.10
CA THR A 331 1.51 -23.52 8.41
C THR A 331 1.47 -22.93 6.99
N LEU A 332 2.22 -21.85 6.74
CA LEU A 332 2.22 -21.14 5.46
C LEU A 332 3.39 -21.48 4.55
N ASP A 333 4.35 -22.31 4.98
CA ASP A 333 5.64 -22.52 4.31
C ASP A 333 6.34 -21.19 3.97
N ILE A 334 6.70 -20.45 5.02
CA ILE A 334 7.57 -19.27 4.97
C ILE A 334 8.59 -19.31 6.11
N PRO A 335 9.81 -18.76 5.94
CA PRO A 335 10.81 -18.74 7.00
C PRO A 335 10.53 -17.63 8.03
N VAL A 336 11.00 -17.82 9.26
CA VAL A 336 11.03 -16.78 10.31
C VAL A 336 12.44 -16.19 10.40
N LEU A 337 12.54 -14.86 10.36
CA LEU A 337 13.81 -14.15 10.59
C LEU A 337 14.08 -14.03 12.09
N GLY A 338 13.08 -13.67 12.89
CA GLY A 338 13.25 -13.60 14.33
C GLY A 338 12.03 -13.07 15.08
N GLU A 339 12.19 -13.07 16.40
CA GLU A 339 11.24 -12.57 17.39
C GLU A 339 11.90 -11.38 18.10
N ILE A 340 11.17 -10.27 18.28
CA ILE A 340 11.68 -9.02 18.84
C ILE A 340 10.93 -8.73 20.17
N PRO A 341 11.63 -8.54 21.29
CA PRO A 341 11.00 -8.29 22.58
C PRO A 341 10.41 -6.87 22.69
N LEU A 342 9.46 -6.71 23.62
CA LEU A 342 9.09 -5.42 24.19
C LEU A 342 10.23 -4.92 25.08
N GLN A 343 11.09 -4.05 24.54
CA GLN A 343 12.16 -3.38 25.28
C GLN A 343 12.03 -1.86 25.19
N THR A 344 12.23 -1.18 26.33
CA THR A 344 12.16 0.28 26.44
C THR A 344 13.15 0.98 25.52
N ASP A 345 14.32 0.39 25.29
CA ASP A 345 15.38 0.90 24.42
C ASP A 345 14.92 1.04 22.95
N ILE A 346 14.13 0.10 22.42
CA ILE A 346 13.54 0.18 21.07
C ILE A 346 12.66 1.43 20.95
N ARG A 347 11.82 1.63 21.97
CA ARG A 347 10.83 2.70 22.07
C ARG A 347 11.50 4.06 22.26
N GLU A 348 12.49 4.15 23.14
CA GLU A 348 13.30 5.36 23.32
C GLU A 348 14.16 5.68 22.11
N GLY A 349 14.74 4.69 21.44
CA GLY A 349 15.54 4.92 20.23
C GLY A 349 14.71 5.52 19.10
N GLY A 350 13.48 5.03 18.91
CA GLY A 350 12.52 5.60 17.96
C GLY A 350 12.10 7.04 18.29
N ASP A 351 11.83 7.33 19.56
CA ASP A 351 11.45 8.68 20.03
C ASP A 351 12.61 9.69 19.96
N THR A 352 13.84 9.25 20.32
CA THR A 352 15.04 10.10 20.40
C THR A 352 15.81 10.17 19.08
N GLY A 353 15.26 9.61 18.00
CA GLY A 353 15.87 9.65 16.67
C GLY A 353 17.20 8.90 16.56
N THR A 354 17.45 7.94 17.43
CA THR A 354 18.66 7.11 17.45
C THR A 354 18.24 5.65 17.59
N PRO A 355 18.02 4.93 16.48
CA PRO A 355 17.50 3.56 16.49
C PRO A 355 18.32 2.66 17.43
N SER A 356 17.64 1.78 18.17
CA SER A 356 18.25 0.86 19.14
C SER A 356 19.32 -0.08 18.57
N SER A 357 19.39 -0.27 17.26
CA SER A 357 20.52 -0.90 16.58
C SER A 357 21.80 -0.06 16.64
N ALA A 358 21.72 1.26 16.44
CA ALA A 358 22.84 2.20 16.59
C ALA A 358 23.18 2.52 18.07
N ARG A 359 22.52 1.85 19.02
CA ARG A 359 22.78 1.97 20.47
C ARG A 359 23.57 0.75 20.96
N ASN A 360 24.48 0.99 21.90
CA ASN A 360 25.16 -0.09 22.61
C ASN A 360 24.19 -0.81 23.57
N GLY A 361 23.63 -1.94 23.15
CA GLY A 361 22.67 -2.71 23.95
C GLY A 361 22.39 -4.11 23.43
N SER A 362 21.65 -4.92 24.20
CA SER A 362 21.19 -6.25 23.78
C SER A 362 20.29 -6.20 22.54
N THR A 363 19.54 -5.10 22.39
CA THR A 363 18.68 -4.81 21.24
C THR A 363 19.43 -4.81 19.90
N GLY A 364 20.61 -4.21 19.85
CA GLY A 364 21.45 -4.18 18.64
C GLY A 364 21.91 -5.57 18.21
N VAL A 365 22.19 -6.46 19.16
CA VAL A 365 22.54 -7.87 18.87
C VAL A 365 21.35 -8.60 18.21
N ILE A 366 20.12 -8.33 18.65
CA ILE A 366 18.91 -8.92 18.07
C ILE A 366 18.70 -8.42 16.63
N PHE A 367 18.80 -7.11 16.38
CA PHE A 367 18.65 -6.56 15.03
C PHE A 367 19.79 -6.94 14.09
N ARG A 368 21.02 -7.08 14.60
CA ARG A 368 22.14 -7.64 13.84
C ARG A 368 21.88 -9.08 13.40
N ALA A 369 21.43 -9.94 14.29
CA ALA A 369 21.06 -11.32 13.95
C ALA A 369 19.88 -11.39 12.97
N LEU A 370 18.98 -10.39 12.98
CA LEU A 370 17.90 -10.24 11.99
C LEU A 370 18.45 -9.85 10.60
N ALA A 371 19.41 -8.93 10.56
CA ALA A 371 20.10 -8.47 9.35
C ALA A 371 20.96 -9.57 8.71
N GLU A 372 21.77 -10.27 9.50
CA GLU A 372 22.59 -11.42 9.05
C GLU A 372 21.72 -12.50 8.38
N LYS A 373 20.53 -12.79 8.94
CA LYS A 373 19.56 -13.70 8.32
C LYS A 373 18.91 -13.12 7.07
N LEU A 374 18.55 -11.84 7.02
CA LEU A 374 18.00 -11.22 5.80
C LEU A 374 18.99 -11.31 4.64
N ILE A 375 20.27 -11.02 4.90
CA ILE A 375 21.35 -11.08 3.90
C ILE A 375 21.47 -12.51 3.34
N ALA A 376 21.58 -13.53 4.20
CA ALA A 376 21.62 -14.92 3.77
C ALA A 376 20.35 -15.36 2.98
N ARG A 377 19.18 -14.78 3.28
CA ARG A 377 17.93 -15.01 2.53
C ARG A 377 17.92 -14.33 1.16
N LEU A 378 18.60 -13.18 1.01
CA LEU A 378 18.79 -12.51 -0.28
C LEU A 378 19.74 -13.29 -1.19
N GLU A 379 20.90 -13.72 -0.68
CA GLU A 379 21.87 -14.54 -1.43
C GLU A 379 21.22 -15.79 -2.04
N VAL A 380 20.45 -16.53 -1.23
CA VAL A 380 19.70 -17.72 -1.68
C VAL A 380 18.58 -17.38 -2.69
N SER A 381 18.08 -16.15 -2.69
CA SER A 381 17.01 -15.71 -3.60
C SER A 381 17.55 -15.24 -4.96
N HIS A 382 18.71 -14.58 -5.00
CA HIS A 382 19.40 -14.22 -6.25
C HIS A 382 19.85 -15.46 -7.05
N GLY A 383 20.01 -16.61 -6.41
CA GLY A 383 20.32 -17.90 -7.07
C GLY A 383 19.15 -18.56 -7.83
N LYS A 384 17.99 -17.90 -7.98
CA LYS A 384 16.83 -18.43 -8.72
C LYS A 384 16.46 -17.49 -9.87
N GLU A 385 16.40 -18.03 -11.10
CA GLU A 385 15.86 -17.29 -12.24
C GLU A 385 14.42 -16.85 -11.96
N PRO A 386 14.03 -15.61 -12.30
CA PRO A 386 12.64 -15.18 -12.17
C PRO A 386 11.74 -16.00 -13.11
N PRO A 387 10.59 -16.51 -12.61
CA PRO A 387 9.70 -17.30 -13.44
C PRO A 387 9.16 -16.47 -14.61
N ARG A 388 9.15 -17.03 -15.82
CA ARG A 388 8.55 -16.37 -16.99
C ARG A 388 7.07 -16.13 -16.74
N ILE A 389 6.68 -14.86 -16.65
CA ILE A 389 5.28 -14.45 -16.57
C ILE A 389 4.65 -14.71 -17.94
N ILE A 390 3.85 -15.77 -18.04
CA ILE A 390 3.01 -16.04 -19.20
C ILE A 390 1.64 -15.43 -18.90
N PHE A 391 1.23 -14.47 -19.73
CA PHE A 391 -0.13 -13.95 -19.75
C PHE A 391 -0.95 -14.78 -20.76
N GLU A 392 -1.91 -15.56 -20.25
CA GLU A 392 -3.00 -16.18 -21.01
C GLU A 392 -4.27 -15.30 -20.98
#